data_AF-A0A2V9QB40-F1
#
_entry.id   AF-A0A2V9QB40-F1
#
_cell.length_a   1.000
_cell.length_b   1.000
_cell.length_c   1.000
_cell.angle_alpha   90.00
_cell.angle_beta   90.00
_cell.angle_gamma   90.00
#
_symmetry.space_group_name_H-M   'P 1'
#
loop_
_entity.id
_entity.type
_entity.pdbx_description
1 polymer ?
#
loop_
_entity_poly.entity_id
_entity_poly.type
_entity_poly.pdbx_seq_one_letter_code
_entity_poly.pdbx_strand_id
1 'polypeptide(L)'
;MKCKHTDQIKITKTDKHVCEDCVKTGDTWVHLRLCLSCGHVGCCDSSKNRHATKHFKLSDHALMRSIEPGEAWMWCYVDEISPGELDVA
;
A
#
# COMPACT_ATOMS: atom_id res chain seq x y z
N MET A 1 -1.62 19.00 7.13
CA MET A 1 -1.63 18.21 8.38
C MET A 1 -0.41 17.30 8.38
N LYS A 2 0.19 17.02 9.55
CA LYS A 2 1.28 16.03 9.67
C LYS A 2 0.70 14.70 10.14
N CYS A 3 0.96 13.64 9.38
CA CYS A 3 0.67 12.27 9.79
C CYS A 3 1.68 11.84 10.86
N LYS A 4 1.23 11.21 11.95
CA LYS A 4 2.11 10.67 12.99
C LYS A 4 2.50 9.20 12.75
N HIS A 5 1.93 8.57 11.72
CA HIS A 5 2.10 7.15 11.46
C HIS A 5 3.39 6.83 10.68
N THR A 6 4.13 7.85 10.21
CA THR A 6 5.40 7.67 9.46
C THR A 6 6.46 6.92 10.26
N ASP A 7 6.36 6.93 11.59
CA ASP A 7 7.26 6.21 12.49
C ASP A 7 7.05 4.68 12.41
N GLN A 8 5.98 4.21 11.77
CA GLN A 8 5.66 2.79 11.55
C GLN A 8 6.28 2.22 10.27
N ILE A 9 6.99 3.04 9.49
CA ILE A 9 7.63 2.62 8.24
C ILE A 9 8.82 1.71 8.57
N LYS A 10 8.80 0.49 8.03
CA LYS A 10 9.86 -0.53 8.18
C LYS A 10 10.33 -1.06 6.83
N ILE A 11 9.43 -1.17 5.86
CA ILE A 11 9.68 -1.74 4.55
C ILE A 11 9.38 -0.70 3.49
N THR A 12 10.38 -0.32 2.69
CA THR A 12 10.24 0.72 1.66
C THR A 12 10.44 0.20 0.24
N LYS A 13 10.87 -1.06 0.07
CA LYS A 13 11.10 -1.71 -1.22
C LYS A 13 10.52 -3.13 -1.19
N THR A 14 10.14 -3.64 -2.35
CA THR A 14 9.65 -5.01 -2.56
C THR A 14 9.90 -5.43 -4.00
N ASP A 15 10.20 -6.71 -4.21
CA ASP A 15 10.30 -7.31 -5.54
C ASP A 15 8.95 -7.91 -6.01
N LYS A 16 7.90 -7.75 -5.19
CA LYS A 16 6.55 -8.22 -5.51
C LYS A 16 5.86 -7.23 -6.45
N HIS A 17 5.53 -7.72 -7.65
CA HIS A 17 4.80 -6.98 -8.67
C HIS A 17 3.38 -7.52 -8.92
N VAL A 18 2.81 -8.21 -7.93
CA VAL A 18 1.48 -8.80 -8.00
C VAL A 18 0.70 -8.59 -6.71
N CYS A 19 -0.63 -8.57 -6.82
CA CYS A 19 -1.52 -8.73 -5.69
C CYS A 19 -1.73 -10.23 -5.43
N GLU A 20 -1.03 -10.78 -4.44
CA GLU A 20 -1.05 -12.23 -4.14
C GLU A 20 -2.46 -12.77 -3.92
N ASP A 21 -3.35 -11.98 -3.31
CA ASP A 21 -4.72 -12.40 -3.05
C ASP A 21 -5.61 -12.37 -4.30
N CYS A 22 -5.36 -11.48 -5.27
CA CYS A 22 -6.03 -11.55 -6.57
C CYS A 22 -5.55 -12.77 -7.37
N VAL A 23 -4.25 -13.10 -7.32
CA VAL A 23 -3.71 -14.28 -8.01
C VAL A 23 -4.37 -15.56 -7.49
N LYS A 24 -4.57 -15.69 -6.17
CA LYS A 24 -5.25 -16.85 -5.57
C LYS A 24 -6.68 -17.04 -6.06
N THR A 25 -7.38 -15.96 -6.42
CA THR A 25 -8.77 -16.01 -6.91
C THR A 25 -8.88 -15.99 -8.43
N GLY A 26 -7.76 -15.86 -9.16
CA GLY A 26 -7.75 -15.68 -10.60
C GLY A 26 -8.30 -14.32 -11.05
N ASP A 27 -8.34 -13.33 -10.16
CA ASP A 27 -8.77 -11.97 -10.48
C ASP A 27 -7.60 -11.09 -10.95
N THR A 28 -7.93 -9.96 -11.56
CA THR A 28 -7.00 -8.89 -11.93
C THR A 28 -7.05 -7.71 -10.97
N TRP A 29 -6.17 -6.73 -11.17
CA TRP A 29 -6.12 -5.49 -10.41
C TRP A 29 -5.80 -4.31 -11.32
N VAL A 30 -6.01 -3.11 -10.79
CA VAL A 30 -5.65 -1.84 -11.46
C VAL A 30 -4.22 -1.49 -11.06
N HIS A 31 -4.01 -0.96 -9.85
CA HIS A 31 -2.68 -0.59 -9.34
C HIS A 31 -2.38 -1.33 -8.02
N LEU A 32 -1.11 -1.36 -7.64
CA LEU A 32 -0.61 -2.02 -6.44
C LEU A 32 -0.22 -1.03 -5.34
N ARG A 33 -0.32 -1.51 -4.11
CA ARG A 33 0.04 -0.78 -2.89
C ARG A 33 0.89 -1.68 -1.99
N LEU A 34 2.03 -1.17 -1.56
CA LEU A 34 2.91 -1.81 -0.59
C LEU A 34 2.61 -1.30 0.82
N CYS A 35 2.32 -2.20 1.75
CA CYS A 35 2.25 -1.88 3.16
C CYS A 35 3.65 -1.59 3.71
N LEU A 36 3.85 -0.39 4.24
CA LEU A 36 5.15 0.05 4.74
C LEU A 36 5.53 -0.57 6.09
N SER A 37 4.59 -1.19 6.80
CA SER A 37 4.83 -1.82 8.10
C SER A 37 5.27 -3.28 8.00
N CYS A 38 4.75 -4.03 7.01
CA CYS A 38 5.00 -5.48 6.90
C CYS A 38 5.37 -6.00 5.51
N GLY A 39 5.34 -5.15 4.47
CA GLY A 39 5.73 -5.55 3.11
C GLY A 39 4.66 -6.28 2.29
N HIS A 40 3.43 -6.42 2.80
CA HIS A 40 2.32 -6.96 2.03
C HIS A 40 1.99 -6.10 0.82
N VAL A 41 1.70 -6.72 -0.34
CA VAL A 41 1.30 -6.02 -1.57
C VAL A 41 -0.16 -6.37 -1.90
N GLY A 42 -1.00 -5.35 -1.88
CA GLY A 42 -2.42 -5.46 -2.18
C GLY A 42 -2.84 -4.54 -3.33
N CYS A 43 -3.93 -4.90 -4.02
CA CYS A 43 -4.52 -4.03 -5.03
C CYS A 43 -5.23 -2.81 -4.42
N CYS A 44 -5.18 -1.68 -5.13
CA CYS A 44 -5.71 -0.39 -4.68
C CYS A 44 -7.24 -0.35 -4.56
N ASP A 45 -7.77 0.73 -3.98
CA ASP A 45 -9.20 0.97 -3.78
C ASP A 45 -10.04 1.04 -5.07
N SER A 46 -9.43 1.43 -6.19
CA SER A 46 -10.07 1.42 -7.51
C SER A 46 -10.13 0.02 -8.14
N SER A 47 -9.42 -0.95 -7.58
CA SER A 47 -9.52 -2.35 -8.01
C SER A 47 -10.78 -3.00 -7.42
N LYS A 48 -11.36 -3.98 -8.15
CA LYS A 48 -12.53 -4.76 -7.72
C LYS A 48 -12.42 -5.26 -6.27
N ASN A 49 -11.26 -5.77 -5.88
CA ASN A 49 -11.08 -6.50 -4.62
C ASN A 49 -10.60 -5.66 -3.43
N ARG A 50 -10.00 -4.47 -3.67
CA ARG A 50 -9.53 -3.53 -2.63
C ARG A 50 -8.68 -4.18 -1.53
N HIS A 51 -7.72 -5.01 -1.91
CA HIS A 51 -6.93 -5.80 -0.96
C HIS A 51 -6.05 -4.93 -0.04
N ALA A 52 -5.55 -3.78 -0.50
CA ALA A 52 -4.82 -2.85 0.37
C ALA A 52 -5.67 -2.37 1.56
N THR A 53 -6.93 -2.02 1.30
CA THR A 53 -7.87 -1.55 2.33
C THR A 53 -8.36 -2.66 3.24
N LYS A 54 -8.60 -3.85 2.70
CA LYS A 54 -8.89 -5.04 3.52
C LYS A 54 -7.70 -5.36 4.43
N HIS A 55 -6.47 -5.30 3.91
CA HIS A 55 -5.26 -5.50 4.70
C HIS A 55 -5.14 -4.47 5.84
N PHE A 56 -5.37 -3.18 5.56
CA PHE A 56 -5.43 -2.15 6.61
C PHE A 56 -6.43 -2.54 7.71
N LYS A 57 -7.69 -2.84 7.34
CA LYS A 57 -8.75 -3.17 8.31
C LYS A 57 -8.48 -4.42 9.15
N LEU A 58 -7.60 -5.32 8.70
CA LEU A 58 -7.27 -6.56 9.40
C LEU A 58 -5.99 -6.44 10.25
N SER A 59 -5.10 -5.51 9.92
CA SER A 59 -3.77 -5.41 10.53
C SER A 59 -3.51 -4.10 11.26
N ASP A 60 -4.38 -3.10 11.09
CA ASP A 60 -4.22 -1.73 11.54
C ASP A 60 -2.93 -1.05 11.03
N HIS A 61 -2.33 -1.57 9.96
CA HIS A 61 -1.17 -0.95 9.32
C HIS A 61 -1.59 0.30 8.55
N ALA A 62 -1.30 1.46 9.11
CA ALA A 62 -1.85 2.72 8.63
C ALA A 62 -1.32 3.17 7.26
N LEU A 63 -0.08 2.80 6.91
CA LEU A 63 0.65 3.37 5.77
C LEU A 63 0.88 2.40 4.61
N MET A 64 0.47 2.84 3.43
CA MET A 64 0.66 2.15 2.17
C MET A 64 1.30 3.08 1.16
N ARG A 65 2.20 2.56 0.34
CA ARG A 65 2.83 3.31 -0.76
C ARG A 65 2.37 2.79 -2.10
N SER A 66 2.23 3.67 -3.09
CA SER A 66 2.19 3.23 -4.48
C SER A 66 3.51 2.56 -4.88
N ILE A 67 3.43 1.51 -5.69
CA ILE A 67 4.58 0.86 -6.32
C ILE A 67 4.42 0.80 -7.84
N GLU A 68 3.58 1.68 -8.39
CA GLU A 68 3.47 1.83 -9.84
C GLU A 68 4.72 2.53 -10.40
N PRO A 69 5.09 2.26 -11.66
CA PRO A 69 6.22 2.91 -12.29
C PRO A 69 6.10 4.44 -12.23
N GLY A 70 7.08 5.10 -11.61
CA GLY A 70 7.12 6.56 -11.45
C GLY A 70 6.35 7.12 -10.24
N GLU A 71 5.70 6.27 -9.44
CA GLU A 71 4.98 6.69 -8.24
C GLU A 71 5.69 6.26 -6.96
N ALA A 72 5.83 7.18 -5.99
CA ALA A 72 6.40 6.87 -4.68
C ALA A 72 5.63 7.49 -3.50
N TRP A 73 4.45 8.03 -3.77
CA TRP A 73 3.58 8.62 -2.77
C TRP A 73 3.01 7.59 -1.79
N MET A 74 2.76 8.06 -0.57
CA MET A 74 2.18 7.29 0.51
C MET A 74 0.74 7.71 0.79
N TRP A 75 -0.04 6.81 1.37
CA TRP A 75 -1.37 7.06 1.88
C TRP A 75 -1.48 6.57 3.31
N CYS A 76 -2.02 7.41 4.18
CA CYS A 76 -2.41 7.03 5.52
C CYS A 76 -3.92 6.76 5.55
N TYR A 77 -4.33 5.52 5.81
CA TYR A 77 -5.76 5.18 5.92
C TYR A 77 -6.41 5.73 7.20
N VAL A 78 -5.63 5.94 8.26
CA VAL A 78 -6.14 6.48 9.53
C VAL A 78 -6.42 7.97 9.44
N ASP A 79 -5.47 8.73 8.86
CA ASP A 79 -5.56 10.18 8.75
C ASP A 79 -6.23 10.63 7.43
N GLU A 80 -6.47 9.71 6.50
CA GLU A 80 -7.02 9.95 5.15
C GLU A 80 -6.27 11.06 4.37
N ILE A 81 -4.94 11.04 4.46
CA ILE A 81 -4.06 12.00 3.77
C ILE A 81 -2.87 11.31 3.09
N SER A 82 -2.27 12.01 2.13
CA SER A 82 -0.93 11.71 1.63
C SER A 82 0.12 12.44 2.47
N PRO A 83 0.90 11.74 3.32
CA PRO A 83 1.91 12.37 4.16
C PRO A 83 3.19 12.79 3.41
N GLY A 84 3.35 12.35 2.16
CA GLY A 84 4.52 12.63 1.32
C GLY A 84 4.88 11.46 0.42
N GLU A 85 6.06 11.53 -0.19
CA GLU A 85 6.62 10.50 -1.05
C GLU A 85 7.91 9.95 -0.44
N LEU A 86 8.21 8.68 -0.70
CA LEU A 86 9.51 8.09 -0.34
C LEU A 86 10.48 8.31 -1.49
N ASP A 87 11.69 8.77 -1.17
CA ASP A 87 12.75 8.87 -2.16
C ASP A 87 13.22 7.45 -2.51
N VAL A 88 12.78 6.95 -3.67
CA VAL A 88 13.08 5.62 -4.19
C VAL A 88 14.36 5.67 -5.02
N ALA A 89 15.45 6.14 -4.43
CA ALA A 89 16.79 6.01 -4.99
C ALA A 89 17.23 4.54 -5.05
#